data_AF-A0A2V1BVE6-F1
#
_entry.id   AF-A0A2V1BVE6-F1
#
_cell.length_a   1.000
_cell.length_b   1.000
_cell.length_c   1.000
_cell.angle_alpha   90.00
_cell.angle_beta   90.00
_cell.angle_gamma   90.00
#
_symmetry.space_group_name_H-M   'P 1'
#
loop_
_entity.id
_entity.type
_entity.pdbx_description
1 polymer ?
#
loop_
_entity_poly.entity_id
_entity_poly.type
_entity_poly.pdbx_seq_one_letter_code
_entity_poly.pdbx_strand_id
1 'polypeptide(L)'
;SGVNLIARMPKLNQTSIDYNDQFFRLRLQSLQAVDEMVERVVLELESLGIADNTYIIYTTDNGYHIGQHRLQPGNMCGFETDINVPLLIRGPGVPKSKVTDAVTSHTDLAPTILLMAGITKRPDFDGLSVPLSRNEIEQGARASAEHVGIEYWGILADESWLSDRDLGNVSFGNTYKGIRIQSKAYNLYYAVHCTNEHELYDMTVDPYQINNLLPSSSNGTGMPIETYAQSQVQVEGRSLLAVVSRLDAIMGVMKSCKGKTCTNPWEVLHPKGDVKNLRDALKTRFDAFYLESAKGNSVSFSMCAGGYLASVESSQQPSIYARDGDWSILT
;
A
#
# COMPACT_ATOMS: atom_id res chain seq x y z
N SER A 1 10.29 -13.51 6.89
CA SER A 1 9.36 -12.51 6.36
C SER A 1 7.93 -12.97 6.54
N GLY A 2 6.99 -12.04 6.40
CA GLY A 2 5.57 -12.33 6.52
C GLY A 2 5.09 -12.47 7.97
N VAL A 3 3.77 -12.47 8.09
CA VAL A 3 3.02 -13.04 9.23
C VAL A 3 2.11 -14.17 8.73
N ASN A 4 1.24 -14.69 9.61
CA ASN A 4 0.18 -15.63 9.23
C ASN A 4 0.74 -16.87 8.50
N LEU A 5 0.11 -17.28 7.40
CA LEU A 5 0.51 -18.44 6.62
C LEU A 5 1.94 -18.27 6.07
N ILE A 6 2.28 -17.08 5.57
CA ILE A 6 3.56 -16.80 4.90
C ILE A 6 4.75 -17.04 5.84
N ALA A 7 4.63 -16.61 7.09
CA ALA A 7 5.68 -16.83 8.10
C ALA A 7 5.98 -18.33 8.34
N ARG A 8 4.96 -19.18 8.16
CA ARG A 8 4.97 -20.62 8.47
C ARG A 8 5.22 -21.49 7.24
N MET A 9 5.31 -20.90 6.04
CA MET A 9 5.55 -21.66 4.82
C MET A 9 6.92 -22.38 4.85
N PRO A 10 6.98 -23.64 4.40
CA PRO A 10 8.25 -24.34 4.26
C PRO A 10 9.13 -23.63 3.23
N LYS A 11 10.45 -23.83 3.33
CA LYS A 11 11.36 -23.40 2.26
C LYS A 11 11.00 -24.14 0.98
N LEU A 12 11.09 -23.45 -0.15
CA LEU A 12 10.91 -24.04 -1.47
C LEU A 12 11.93 -25.18 -1.67
N ASN A 13 11.45 -26.32 -2.16
CA ASN A 13 12.30 -27.43 -2.58
C ASN A 13 12.83 -27.18 -4.00
N GLN A 14 13.75 -28.03 -4.46
CA GLN A 14 14.37 -27.84 -5.79
C GLN A 14 13.35 -27.85 -6.93
N THR A 15 12.34 -28.73 -6.87
CA THR A 15 11.26 -28.78 -7.87
C THR A 15 10.52 -27.44 -7.99
N SER A 16 10.19 -26.82 -6.86
CA SER A 16 9.53 -25.51 -6.83
C SER A 16 10.44 -24.40 -7.35
N ILE A 17 11.74 -24.46 -7.03
CA ILE A 17 12.73 -23.49 -7.52
C ILE A 17 12.88 -23.60 -9.04
N ASP A 18 13.06 -24.81 -9.57
CA ASP A 18 13.21 -25.05 -11.01
C ASP A 18 11.96 -24.61 -11.79
N TYR A 19 10.78 -24.89 -11.23
CA TYR A 19 9.51 -24.41 -11.75
C TYR A 19 9.45 -22.88 -11.79
N ASN A 20 9.77 -22.20 -10.69
CA ASN A 20 9.75 -20.75 -10.60
C ASN A 20 10.74 -20.08 -11.55
N ASP A 21 11.94 -20.64 -11.68
CA ASP A 21 12.93 -20.16 -12.65
C ASP A 21 12.42 -20.28 -14.09
N GLN A 22 11.77 -21.40 -14.41
CA GLN A 22 11.19 -21.60 -15.73
C GLN A 22 10.00 -20.67 -15.97
N PHE A 23 9.11 -20.52 -15.00
CA PHE A 23 7.96 -19.62 -15.06
C PHE A 23 8.42 -18.17 -15.29
N PHE A 24 9.45 -17.73 -14.55
CA PHE A 24 10.04 -16.41 -14.71
C PHE A 24 10.59 -16.20 -16.13
N ARG A 25 11.33 -17.17 -16.69
CA ARG A 25 11.82 -17.10 -18.08
C ARG A 25 10.69 -16.98 -19.09
N LEU A 26 9.64 -17.80 -18.96
CA LEU A 26 8.49 -17.76 -19.85
C LEU A 26 7.75 -16.42 -19.75
N ARG A 27 7.61 -15.87 -18.55
CA ARG A 27 7.01 -14.56 -18.33
C ARG A 27 7.81 -13.45 -19.00
N LEU A 28 9.15 -13.48 -18.93
CA LEU A 28 10.01 -12.52 -19.64
C LEU A 28 9.89 -12.66 -21.17
N GLN A 29 9.77 -13.88 -21.69
CA GLN A 29 9.53 -14.10 -23.12
C GLN A 29 8.16 -13.55 -23.55
N SER A 30 7.12 -13.71 -22.73
CA SER A 30 5.81 -13.13 -22.99
C SER A 30 5.84 -11.60 -22.94
N LEU A 31 6.65 -11.00 -22.05
CA LEU A 31 6.79 -9.55 -21.94
C LEU A 31 7.37 -8.95 -23.23
N GLN A 32 8.26 -9.65 -23.94
CA GLN A 32 8.79 -9.18 -25.21
C GLN A 32 7.69 -8.91 -26.23
N ALA A 33 6.69 -9.80 -26.35
CA ALA A 33 5.57 -9.60 -27.27
C ALA A 33 4.71 -8.37 -26.89
N VAL A 34 4.60 -8.06 -25.59
CA VAL A 34 3.91 -6.85 -25.11
C VAL A 34 4.71 -5.60 -25.47
N ASP A 35 6.04 -5.63 -25.29
CA ASP A 35 6.92 -4.52 -25.64
C ASP A 35 6.87 -4.20 -27.15
N GLU A 36 6.96 -5.22 -28.00
CA GLU A 36 6.80 -5.09 -29.45
C GLU A 36 5.41 -4.56 -29.85
N MET A 37 4.35 -4.90 -29.10
CA MET A 37 3.02 -4.36 -29.32
C MET A 37 2.93 -2.87 -28.95
N VAL A 38 3.54 -2.47 -27.83
CA VAL A 38 3.60 -1.06 -27.41
C VAL A 38 4.36 -0.24 -28.46
N GLU A 39 5.50 -0.74 -28.96
CA GLU A 39 6.25 -0.09 -30.05
C GLU A 39 5.34 0.12 -31.27
N ARG A 40 4.63 -0.90 -31.74
CA ARG A 40 3.73 -0.80 -32.90
C ARG A 40 2.63 0.23 -32.70
N VAL A 41 2.00 0.29 -31.53
CA VAL A 41 0.97 1.29 -31.22
C VAL A 41 1.57 2.70 -31.28
N VAL A 42 2.75 2.91 -30.69
CA VAL A 42 3.42 4.21 -30.69
C VAL A 42 3.80 4.64 -32.10
N LEU A 43 4.42 3.76 -32.89
CA LEU A 43 4.81 4.03 -34.28
C LEU A 43 3.60 4.32 -35.18
N GLU A 44 2.47 3.64 -34.96
CA GLU A 44 1.25 3.91 -35.71
C GLU A 44 0.67 5.30 -35.39
N LEU A 45 0.65 5.70 -34.12
CA LEU A 45 0.25 7.06 -33.74
C LEU A 45 1.14 8.13 -34.39
N GLU A 46 2.44 7.85 -34.55
CA GLU A 46 3.40 8.73 -35.22
C GLU A 46 3.17 8.77 -36.74
N SER A 47 2.96 7.62 -37.37
CA SER A 47 2.62 7.48 -38.80
C SER A 47 1.35 8.27 -39.17
N LEU A 48 0.34 8.23 -38.30
CA LEU A 48 -0.91 8.97 -38.46
C LEU A 48 -0.77 10.48 -38.14
N GLY A 49 0.37 10.93 -37.62
CA GLY A 49 0.60 12.32 -37.24
C GLY A 49 -0.20 12.80 -36.03
N ILE A 50 -0.71 11.88 -35.19
CA ILE A 50 -1.55 12.20 -34.02
C ILE A 50 -0.84 11.96 -32.68
N ALA A 51 0.39 11.43 -32.69
CA ALA A 51 1.17 11.12 -31.49
C ALA A 51 1.35 12.33 -30.54
N ASP A 52 1.63 13.52 -31.08
CA ASP A 52 1.85 14.73 -30.28
C ASP A 52 0.59 15.25 -29.59
N ASN A 53 -0.60 14.82 -30.02
CA ASN A 53 -1.90 15.15 -29.43
C ASN A 53 -2.54 13.95 -28.71
N THR A 54 -1.77 12.91 -28.41
CA THR A 54 -2.26 11.68 -27.76
C THR A 54 -1.57 11.50 -26.41
N TYR A 55 -2.38 11.25 -25.37
CA TYR A 55 -1.85 10.77 -24.09
C TYR A 55 -1.69 9.25 -24.14
N ILE A 56 -0.53 8.76 -23.71
CA ILE A 56 -0.23 7.34 -23.53
C ILE A 56 0.05 7.12 -22.04
N ILE A 57 -0.73 6.26 -21.40
CA ILE A 57 -0.57 5.86 -20.00
C ILE A 57 -0.27 4.36 -20.00
N TYR A 58 0.91 3.98 -19.52
CA TYR A 58 1.31 2.59 -19.36
C TYR A 58 1.38 2.23 -17.87
N THR A 59 0.68 1.17 -17.49
CA THR A 59 0.67 0.63 -16.13
C THR A 59 0.21 -0.83 -16.15
N THR A 60 0.12 -1.46 -14.99
CA THR A 60 -0.43 -2.80 -14.76
C THR A 60 -1.38 -2.74 -13.58
N ASP A 61 -2.37 -3.64 -13.50
CA ASP A 61 -3.34 -3.71 -12.41
C ASP A 61 -2.69 -4.05 -11.06
N ASN A 62 -1.72 -4.97 -11.07
CA ASN A 62 -0.92 -5.37 -9.92
C ASN A 62 0.50 -5.76 -10.34
N GLY A 63 1.36 -5.88 -9.34
CA GLY A 63 2.66 -6.53 -9.43
C GLY A 63 2.53 -8.05 -9.41
N TYR A 64 3.65 -8.75 -9.27
CA TYR A 64 3.70 -10.20 -9.34
C TYR A 64 4.94 -10.76 -8.64
N HIS A 65 4.74 -11.63 -7.65
CA HIS A 65 5.82 -12.40 -7.02
C HIS A 65 5.98 -13.76 -7.70
N ILE A 66 7.22 -14.24 -7.75
CA ILE A 66 7.64 -15.57 -8.21
C ILE A 66 8.78 -16.02 -7.29
N GLY A 67 8.46 -16.83 -6.27
CA GLY A 67 9.43 -17.38 -5.32
C GLY A 67 9.77 -16.46 -4.13
N GLN A 68 9.56 -15.15 -4.23
CA GLN A 68 9.78 -14.23 -3.11
C GLN A 68 8.91 -14.63 -1.92
N HIS A 69 9.42 -14.47 -0.70
CA HIS A 69 8.74 -14.86 0.54
C HIS A 69 8.32 -16.34 0.61
N ARG A 70 8.88 -17.21 -0.24
CA ARG A 70 8.50 -18.63 -0.42
C ARG A 70 7.13 -18.82 -1.09
N LEU A 71 6.62 -17.78 -1.72
CA LEU A 71 5.36 -17.82 -2.46
C LEU A 71 5.60 -18.36 -3.87
N GLN A 72 4.70 -19.22 -4.33
CA GLN A 72 4.59 -19.56 -5.75
C GLN A 72 4.06 -18.36 -6.55
N PRO A 73 4.09 -18.37 -7.89
CA PRO A 73 3.66 -17.25 -8.73
C PRO A 73 2.30 -16.68 -8.33
N GLY A 74 2.17 -15.36 -8.17
CA GLY A 74 0.90 -14.74 -7.75
C GLY A 74 0.98 -13.24 -7.44
N ASN A 75 -0.11 -12.66 -6.96
CA ASN A 75 -0.29 -11.20 -6.75
C ASN A 75 -1.18 -10.82 -5.56
N MET A 76 -1.37 -11.74 -4.61
CA MET A 76 -2.38 -11.61 -3.54
C MET A 76 -1.80 -11.08 -2.21
N CYS A 77 -0.54 -10.64 -2.19
CA CYS A 77 0.16 -10.23 -0.98
C CYS A 77 0.45 -8.73 -0.98
N GLY A 78 0.66 -8.14 0.20
CA GLY A 78 0.97 -6.70 0.32
C GLY A 78 2.46 -6.38 0.19
N PHE A 79 3.27 -7.29 -0.35
CA PHE A 79 4.69 -7.06 -0.58
C PHE A 79 4.88 -6.14 -1.80
N GLU A 80 5.97 -5.37 -1.84
CA GLU A 80 6.31 -4.45 -2.94
C GLU A 80 6.29 -5.14 -4.30
N THR A 81 6.63 -6.44 -4.36
CA THR A 81 6.52 -7.24 -5.58
C THR A 81 5.13 -7.20 -6.20
N ASP A 82 4.08 -7.07 -5.39
CA ASP A 82 2.67 -7.18 -5.77
C ASP A 82 2.00 -5.80 -5.86
N ILE A 83 2.46 -4.82 -5.08
CA ILE A 83 1.79 -3.52 -4.95
C ILE A 83 2.50 -2.37 -5.68
N ASN A 84 3.80 -2.48 -5.94
CA ASN A 84 4.57 -1.42 -6.58
C ASN A 84 4.69 -1.66 -8.09
N VAL A 85 3.89 -0.90 -8.84
CA VAL A 85 3.67 -1.11 -10.27
C VAL A 85 4.23 0.04 -11.10
N PRO A 86 4.67 -0.21 -12.34
CA PRO A 86 5.05 0.86 -13.26
C PRO A 86 3.88 1.80 -13.55
N LEU A 87 4.16 3.10 -13.60
CA LEU A 87 3.28 4.12 -14.17
C LEU A 87 4.11 5.06 -15.04
N LEU A 88 3.91 4.99 -16.36
CA LEU A 88 4.54 5.88 -17.32
C LEU A 88 3.46 6.69 -18.05
N ILE A 89 3.68 7.99 -18.18
CA ILE A 89 2.76 8.89 -18.85
C ILE A 89 3.51 9.74 -19.87
N ARG A 90 3.03 9.74 -21.11
CA ARG A 90 3.46 10.62 -22.21
C ARG A 90 2.23 11.36 -22.72
N GLY A 91 2.41 12.61 -23.16
CA GLY A 91 1.40 13.31 -23.94
C GLY A 91 1.60 14.83 -23.93
N PRO A 92 0.63 15.59 -24.47
CA PRO A 92 0.66 17.05 -24.47
C PRO A 92 0.94 17.64 -23.08
N GLY A 93 1.95 18.52 -22.99
CA GLY A 93 2.30 19.22 -21.75
C GLY A 93 3.03 18.38 -20.69
N VAL A 94 3.16 17.07 -20.86
CA VAL A 94 3.92 16.20 -19.94
C VAL A 94 5.42 16.31 -20.24
N PRO A 95 6.27 16.65 -19.26
CA PRO A 95 7.69 16.85 -19.50
C PRO A 95 8.39 15.53 -19.81
N LYS A 96 9.25 15.55 -20.83
CA LYS A 96 10.07 14.40 -21.23
C LYS A 96 11.12 14.06 -20.19
N SER A 97 11.38 12.77 -20.00
CA SER A 97 12.48 12.24 -19.16
C SER A 97 12.48 12.78 -17.72
N LYS A 98 11.30 12.90 -17.13
CA LYS A 98 11.12 13.29 -15.73
C LYS A 98 10.62 12.10 -14.92
N VAL A 99 11.14 11.99 -13.70
CA VAL A 99 10.75 10.99 -12.70
C VAL A 99 10.29 11.75 -11.46
N THR A 100 9.29 11.23 -10.78
CA THR A 100 8.78 11.79 -9.52
C THR A 100 8.72 10.68 -8.47
N ASP A 101 9.07 11.01 -7.24
CA ASP A 101 8.92 10.13 -6.07
C ASP A 101 7.57 10.38 -5.38
N ALA A 102 6.62 11.01 -6.07
CA ALA A 102 5.28 11.19 -5.56
C ALA A 102 4.61 9.83 -5.36
N VAL A 103 4.05 9.61 -4.18
CA VAL A 103 3.28 8.42 -3.85
C VAL A 103 1.98 8.45 -4.67
N THR A 104 1.68 7.40 -5.43
CA THR A 104 0.48 7.30 -6.29
C THR A 104 -0.18 5.92 -6.19
N SER A 105 -1.45 5.82 -6.54
CA SER A 105 -2.25 4.59 -6.63
C SER A 105 -3.18 4.59 -7.85
N HIS A 106 -3.76 3.45 -8.21
CA HIS A 106 -4.69 3.37 -9.35
C HIS A 106 -5.92 4.28 -9.22
N THR A 107 -6.34 4.59 -8.00
CA THR A 107 -7.43 5.55 -7.72
C THR A 107 -7.13 6.96 -8.26
N ASP A 108 -5.86 7.27 -8.54
CA ASP A 108 -5.39 8.53 -9.09
C ASP A 108 -5.55 8.63 -10.61
N LEU A 109 -5.74 7.50 -11.31
CA LEU A 109 -5.83 7.48 -12.77
C LEU A 109 -7.08 8.22 -13.27
N ALA A 110 -8.24 7.98 -12.66
CA ALA A 110 -9.48 8.66 -13.03
C ALA A 110 -9.40 10.20 -12.90
N PRO A 111 -9.01 10.79 -11.75
CA PRO A 111 -8.85 12.24 -11.65
C PRO A 111 -7.71 12.77 -12.52
N THR A 112 -6.70 11.97 -12.86
CA THR A 112 -5.64 12.35 -13.82
C THR A 112 -6.18 12.46 -15.24
N ILE A 113 -6.93 11.47 -15.71
CA ILE A 113 -7.51 11.46 -17.06
C ILE A 113 -8.50 12.62 -17.23
N LEU A 114 -9.34 12.89 -16.22
CA LEU A 114 -10.25 14.04 -16.28
C LEU A 114 -9.51 15.37 -16.34
N LEU A 115 -8.39 15.51 -15.60
CA LEU A 115 -7.54 16.69 -15.68
C LEU A 115 -6.95 16.87 -17.08
N MET A 116 -6.44 15.79 -17.70
CA MET A 116 -5.93 15.81 -19.07
C MET A 116 -7.01 16.18 -20.10
N ALA A 117 -8.25 15.75 -19.87
CA ALA A 117 -9.40 16.08 -20.71
C ALA A 117 -9.96 17.50 -20.49
N GLY A 118 -9.40 18.29 -19.56
CA GLY A 118 -9.93 19.61 -19.20
C GLY A 118 -11.25 19.56 -18.44
N ILE A 119 -11.62 18.41 -17.88
CA ILE A 119 -12.85 18.19 -17.13
C ILE A 119 -12.60 18.49 -15.66
N THR A 120 -13.52 19.22 -15.03
CA THR A 120 -13.43 19.52 -13.60
C THR A 120 -13.49 18.24 -12.77
N LYS A 121 -12.55 18.08 -11.85
CA LYS A 121 -12.48 16.92 -10.95
C LYS A 121 -13.71 16.88 -10.05
N ARG A 122 -14.23 15.67 -9.82
CA ARG A 122 -15.30 15.48 -8.84
C ARG A 122 -14.72 15.41 -7.42
N PRO A 123 -15.43 15.93 -6.41
CA PRO A 123 -14.94 15.94 -5.03
C PRO A 123 -15.00 14.57 -4.33
N ASP A 124 -15.64 13.58 -4.96
CA ASP A 124 -15.87 12.24 -4.41
C ASP A 124 -14.88 11.19 -4.91
N PHE A 125 -13.82 11.58 -5.63
CA PHE A 125 -12.73 10.67 -5.96
C PHE A 125 -11.86 10.36 -4.73
N ASP A 126 -11.56 9.09 -4.54
CA ASP A 126 -10.67 8.60 -3.48
C ASP A 126 -9.19 8.90 -3.77
N GLY A 127 -8.85 9.25 -5.01
CA GLY A 127 -7.50 9.60 -5.45
C GLY A 127 -7.33 11.08 -5.83
N LEU A 128 -6.08 11.48 -6.03
CA LEU A 128 -5.64 12.78 -6.53
C LEU A 128 -5.01 12.62 -7.91
N SER A 129 -5.10 13.63 -8.78
CA SER A 129 -4.34 13.56 -10.04
C SER A 129 -2.84 13.41 -9.76
N VAL A 130 -2.16 12.60 -10.57
CA VAL A 130 -0.70 12.48 -10.50
C VAL A 130 -0.04 13.78 -11.00
N PRO A 131 1.18 14.09 -10.56
CA PRO A 131 1.95 15.24 -11.08
C PRO A 131 2.20 15.11 -12.59
N LEU A 132 1.73 16.06 -13.40
CA LEU A 132 1.89 16.03 -14.86
C LEU A 132 2.75 17.18 -15.40
N SER A 133 2.83 18.30 -14.70
CA SER A 133 3.65 19.44 -15.09
C SER A 133 5.03 19.39 -14.43
N ARG A 134 5.99 20.10 -15.04
CA ARG A 134 7.34 20.25 -14.49
C ARG A 134 7.32 20.79 -13.06
N ASN A 135 6.49 21.81 -12.80
CA ASN A 135 6.39 22.42 -11.48
C ASN A 135 5.83 21.44 -10.45
N GLU A 136 4.77 20.69 -10.77
CA GLU A 136 4.21 19.69 -9.86
C GLU A 136 5.22 18.58 -9.54
N ILE A 137 5.95 18.11 -10.56
CA ILE A 137 6.98 17.08 -10.42
C ILE A 137 8.15 17.58 -9.55
N GLU A 138 8.69 18.77 -9.84
CA GLU A 138 9.86 19.33 -9.16
C GLU A 138 9.56 19.76 -7.71
N GLN A 139 8.35 20.27 -7.46
CA GLN A 139 7.90 20.59 -6.11
C GLN A 139 7.58 19.33 -5.29
N GLY A 140 7.57 18.15 -5.90
CA GLY A 140 7.05 16.92 -5.29
C GLY A 140 5.61 17.12 -4.84
N ALA A 141 4.85 17.95 -5.57
CA ALA A 141 3.57 18.47 -5.14
C ALA A 141 2.49 17.38 -5.18
N ARG A 142 2.47 16.57 -4.13
CA ARG A 142 1.23 16.28 -3.41
C ARG A 142 1.26 17.09 -2.14
N ALA A 143 0.34 18.03 -2.00
CA ALA A 143 0.17 18.72 -0.73
C ALA A 143 -0.44 17.83 0.37
N SER A 144 -0.80 16.55 0.12
CA SER A 144 -1.51 15.78 1.14
C SER A 144 -1.46 14.25 1.16
N ALA A 145 -1.06 13.52 0.10
CA ALA A 145 -1.00 12.06 0.16
C ALA A 145 0.44 11.54 0.15
N GLU A 146 0.96 11.27 1.34
CA GLU A 146 2.16 10.48 1.57
C GLU A 146 1.87 8.98 1.65
N HIS A 147 0.59 8.60 1.54
CA HIS A 147 0.08 7.28 1.88
C HIS A 147 -0.71 6.67 0.72
N VAL A 148 -0.79 5.34 0.72
CA VAL A 148 -1.69 4.53 -0.10
C VAL A 148 -2.30 3.46 0.80
N GLY A 149 -3.63 3.30 0.73
CA GLY A 149 -4.33 2.17 1.33
C GLY A 149 -4.26 0.96 0.40
N ILE A 150 -3.99 -0.21 0.96
CA ILE A 150 -3.85 -1.49 0.25
C ILE A 150 -4.75 -2.49 0.95
N GLU A 151 -5.59 -3.21 0.21
CA GLU A 151 -6.55 -4.13 0.81
C GLU A 151 -6.66 -5.40 -0.02
N TYR A 152 -6.85 -6.53 0.67
CA TYR A 152 -7.09 -7.82 0.05
C TYR A 152 -8.02 -8.65 0.92
N TRP A 153 -8.87 -9.50 0.32
CA TRP A 153 -9.82 -10.35 1.04
C TRP A 153 -9.85 -11.79 0.56
N GLY A 154 -9.96 -12.71 1.52
CA GLY A 154 -10.33 -14.09 1.31
C GLY A 154 -9.13 -15.02 1.21
N ILE A 155 -8.68 -15.27 -0.01
CA ILE A 155 -7.82 -16.42 -0.32
C ILE A 155 -6.39 -16.02 -0.67
N LEU A 156 -5.45 -16.91 -0.42
CA LEU A 156 -4.16 -16.91 -1.12
C LEU A 156 -4.20 -18.12 -2.05
N ALA A 157 -4.44 -17.87 -3.32
CA ALA A 157 -4.26 -18.85 -4.37
C ALA A 157 -3.01 -18.45 -5.14
N ASP A 158 -1.98 -19.29 -5.11
CA ASP A 158 -0.94 -19.13 -6.11
C ASP A 158 -1.53 -19.40 -7.50
N GLU A 159 -0.87 -18.99 -8.55
CA GLU A 159 -1.27 -19.23 -9.94
C GLU A 159 -0.56 -20.46 -10.52
N SER A 160 0.24 -21.17 -9.71
CA SER A 160 0.95 -22.35 -10.19
C SER A 160 0.00 -23.47 -10.57
N TRP A 161 -1.18 -23.59 -9.93
CA TRP A 161 -2.23 -24.56 -10.31
C TRP A 161 -2.69 -24.48 -11.77
N LEU A 162 -2.49 -23.34 -12.45
CA LEU A 162 -2.81 -23.18 -13.87
C LEU A 162 -1.84 -23.96 -14.79
N SER A 163 -0.64 -24.27 -14.29
CA SER A 163 0.44 -24.88 -15.07
C SER A 163 1.00 -26.17 -14.45
N ASP A 164 0.93 -26.32 -13.13
CA ASP A 164 1.26 -27.53 -12.37
C ASP A 164 0.33 -27.66 -11.15
N ARG A 165 -0.58 -28.64 -11.18
CA ARG A 165 -1.56 -28.86 -10.11
C ARG A 165 -0.94 -29.39 -8.82
N ASP A 166 0.25 -29.98 -8.87
CA ASP A 166 0.91 -30.55 -7.69
C ASP A 166 1.67 -29.47 -6.90
N LEU A 167 1.97 -28.32 -7.54
CA LEU A 167 2.53 -27.14 -6.89
C LEU A 167 1.47 -26.14 -6.44
N GLY A 168 0.27 -26.22 -7.03
CA GLY A 168 -0.85 -25.36 -6.76
C GLY A 168 -1.44 -25.50 -5.36
N ASN A 169 -1.59 -24.39 -4.64
CA ASN A 169 -2.20 -24.34 -3.33
C ASN A 169 -3.19 -23.17 -3.21
N VAL A 170 -4.31 -23.44 -2.53
CA VAL A 170 -5.30 -22.42 -2.17
C VAL A 170 -5.46 -22.46 -0.66
N SER A 171 -5.15 -21.34 -0.03
CA SER A 171 -5.31 -21.15 1.41
C SER A 171 -6.33 -20.06 1.70
N PHE A 172 -7.04 -20.18 2.81
CA PHE A 172 -7.98 -19.17 3.28
C PHE A 172 -7.34 -18.31 4.37
N GLY A 173 -7.88 -17.12 4.57
CA GLY A 173 -7.46 -16.22 5.64
C GLY A 173 -6.28 -15.33 5.25
N ASN A 174 -6.20 -14.94 3.99
CA ASN A 174 -5.24 -13.95 3.49
C ASN A 174 -5.82 -12.53 3.48
N THR A 175 -6.87 -12.27 4.26
CA THR A 175 -7.47 -10.94 4.37
C THR A 175 -6.54 -10.02 5.15
N TYR A 176 -6.19 -8.87 4.61
CA TYR A 176 -5.41 -7.83 5.30
C TYR A 176 -5.79 -6.42 4.85
N LYS A 177 -5.47 -5.45 5.71
CA LYS A 177 -5.44 -4.03 5.37
C LYS A 177 -4.04 -3.49 5.60
N GLY A 178 -3.52 -2.79 4.60
CA GLY A 178 -2.17 -2.27 4.52
C GLY A 178 -2.17 -0.77 4.26
N ILE A 179 -1.13 -0.10 4.72
CA ILE A 179 -0.77 1.26 4.35
C ILE A 179 0.67 1.27 3.91
N ARG A 180 0.90 1.79 2.71
CA ARG A 180 2.20 2.26 2.30
C ARG A 180 2.29 3.74 2.63
N ILE A 181 3.33 4.17 3.35
CA ILE A 181 3.54 5.57 3.70
C ILE A 181 4.99 5.97 3.44
N GLN A 182 5.18 7.02 2.65
CA GLN A 182 6.49 7.41 2.15
C GLN A 182 6.64 8.93 2.06
N SER A 183 7.81 9.38 2.48
CA SER A 183 8.31 10.73 2.26
C SER A 183 9.83 10.67 2.04
N LYS A 184 10.49 11.82 1.96
CA LYS A 184 11.96 11.89 1.97
C LYS A 184 12.60 11.42 3.29
N ALA A 185 11.78 11.28 4.33
CA ALA A 185 12.23 11.05 5.70
C ALA A 185 11.98 9.61 6.19
N TYR A 186 10.92 8.98 5.70
CA TYR A 186 10.51 7.64 6.09
C TYR A 186 9.91 6.93 4.90
N ASN A 187 10.03 5.61 4.92
CA ASN A 187 9.56 4.75 3.86
C ASN A 187 9.03 3.45 4.49
N LEU A 188 7.74 3.40 4.83
CA LEU A 188 7.16 2.34 5.64
C LEU A 188 6.06 1.60 4.88
N TYR A 189 5.96 0.30 5.12
CA TYR A 189 4.79 -0.51 4.83
C TYR A 189 4.30 -1.11 6.15
N TYR A 190 3.02 -0.92 6.45
CA TYR A 190 2.37 -1.41 7.66
C TYR A 190 1.06 -2.12 7.31
N ALA A 191 0.80 -3.28 7.91
CA ALA A 191 -0.44 -4.01 7.66
C ALA A 191 -0.96 -4.76 8.89
N VAL A 192 -2.27 -4.97 8.90
CA VAL A 192 -2.99 -5.80 9.86
C VAL A 192 -3.71 -6.92 9.12
N HIS A 193 -3.40 -8.16 9.49
CA HIS A 193 -4.03 -9.36 8.92
C HIS A 193 -5.27 -9.75 9.72
N CYS A 194 -6.15 -10.54 9.12
CA CYS A 194 -7.36 -11.04 9.80
C CYS A 194 -7.09 -11.98 10.98
N THR A 195 -5.85 -12.47 11.13
CA THR A 195 -5.36 -13.16 12.34
C THR A 195 -4.97 -12.20 13.47
N ASN A 196 -5.15 -10.89 13.24
CA ASN A 196 -4.66 -9.78 14.05
C ASN A 196 -3.13 -9.72 14.16
N GLU A 197 -2.40 -10.48 13.35
CA GLU A 197 -0.95 -10.31 13.22
C GLU A 197 -0.65 -9.02 12.44
N HIS A 198 0.46 -8.38 12.80
CA HIS A 198 0.84 -7.08 12.26
C HIS A 198 2.17 -7.17 11.53
N GLU A 199 2.29 -6.39 10.48
CA GLU A 199 3.52 -6.23 9.71
C GLU A 199 3.95 -4.77 9.75
N LEU A 200 5.23 -4.52 9.98
CA LEU A 200 5.86 -3.23 9.74
C LEU A 200 7.25 -3.45 9.15
N TYR A 201 7.53 -2.76 8.06
CA TYR A 201 8.81 -2.78 7.40
C TYR A 201 9.28 -1.35 7.12
N ASP A 202 10.56 -1.08 7.39
CA ASP A 202 11.25 0.09 6.86
C ASP A 202 11.87 -0.27 5.52
N MET A 203 11.19 0.16 4.46
CA MET A 203 11.51 -0.12 3.07
C MET A 203 12.82 0.52 2.61
N THR A 204 13.39 1.45 3.41
CA THR A 204 14.70 2.06 3.12
C THR A 204 15.83 1.08 3.38
N VAL A 205 15.72 0.33 4.49
CA VAL A 205 16.78 -0.59 4.95
C VAL A 205 16.42 -2.06 4.69
N ASP A 206 15.13 -2.35 4.47
CA ASP A 206 14.59 -3.67 4.15
C ASP A 206 13.68 -3.62 2.90
N PRO A 207 14.22 -3.28 1.71
CA PRO A 207 13.43 -3.15 0.48
C PRO A 207 12.77 -4.46 0.03
N TYR A 208 13.19 -5.60 0.58
CA TYR A 208 12.64 -6.93 0.28
C TYR A 208 11.68 -7.44 1.35
N GLN A 209 11.32 -6.61 2.34
CA GLN A 209 10.37 -6.94 3.41
C GLN A 209 10.69 -8.27 4.13
N ILE A 210 11.96 -8.49 4.46
CA ILE A 210 12.42 -9.73 5.07
C ILE A 210 12.23 -9.74 6.59
N ASN A 211 12.45 -8.59 7.23
CA ASN A 211 12.56 -8.41 8.67
C ASN A 211 11.37 -7.58 9.20
N ASN A 212 10.32 -8.27 9.62
CA ASN A 212 9.16 -7.62 10.24
C ASN A 212 9.58 -7.00 11.59
N LEU A 213 9.35 -5.71 11.76
CA LEU A 213 9.66 -4.95 12.98
C LEU A 213 8.66 -5.22 14.12
N LEU A 214 7.51 -5.85 13.83
CA LEU A 214 6.47 -6.19 14.81
C LEU A 214 6.46 -7.71 15.03
N PRO A 215 6.97 -8.22 16.17
CA PRO A 215 6.87 -9.65 16.46
C PRO A 215 5.41 -10.10 16.58
N SER A 216 5.12 -11.34 16.15
CA SER A 216 3.87 -12.03 16.50
C SER A 216 4.02 -12.73 17.85
N SER A 217 2.90 -12.96 18.54
CA SER A 217 2.87 -13.84 19.70
C SER A 217 3.17 -15.30 19.31
N SER A 218 3.54 -16.13 20.27
CA SER A 218 3.78 -17.58 20.04
C SER A 218 2.58 -18.32 19.45
N ASN A 219 1.37 -17.78 19.62
CA ASN A 219 0.12 -18.38 19.14
C ASN A 219 -0.28 -17.87 17.75
N GLY A 220 0.54 -17.04 17.09
CA GLY A 220 0.22 -16.53 15.76
C GLY A 220 -0.88 -15.47 15.76
N THR A 221 -0.93 -14.66 16.82
CA THR A 221 -1.78 -13.47 16.92
C THR A 221 -0.92 -12.23 17.13
N GLY A 222 -1.48 -11.04 16.91
CA GLY A 222 -0.82 -9.79 17.28
C GLY A 222 -0.48 -9.72 18.77
N MET A 223 0.48 -8.85 19.11
CA MET A 223 0.83 -8.52 20.49
C MET A 223 0.10 -7.25 20.93
N PRO A 224 -0.22 -7.08 22.23
CA PRO A 224 -0.70 -5.81 22.75
C PRO A 224 0.27 -4.67 22.41
N ILE A 225 -0.24 -3.50 22.03
CA ILE A 225 0.60 -2.40 21.53
C ILE A 225 1.68 -1.97 22.52
N GLU A 226 1.40 -2.04 23.83
CA GLU A 226 2.32 -1.67 24.90
C GLU A 226 3.60 -2.51 24.91
N THR A 227 3.56 -3.72 24.35
CA THR A 227 4.75 -4.58 24.22
C THR A 227 5.83 -3.93 23.36
N TYR A 228 5.44 -3.09 22.39
CA TYR A 228 6.37 -2.37 21.53
C TYR A 228 7.14 -1.27 22.25
N ALA A 229 6.77 -0.91 23.50
CA ALA A 229 7.51 0.04 24.32
C ALA A 229 8.93 -0.46 24.66
N GLN A 230 9.12 -1.78 24.69
CA GLN A 230 10.40 -2.41 25.02
C GLN A 230 11.36 -2.50 23.82
N SER A 231 10.85 -2.27 22.61
CA SER A 231 11.64 -2.31 21.38
C SER A 231 12.69 -1.20 21.37
N GLN A 232 13.90 -1.55 20.96
CA GLN A 232 14.99 -0.60 20.73
C GLN A 232 14.97 -0.01 19.31
N VAL A 233 14.07 -0.48 18.45
CA VAL A 233 13.90 0.03 17.09
C VAL A 233 13.34 1.45 17.14
N GLN A 234 13.94 2.34 16.36
CA GLN A 234 13.46 3.70 16.18
C GLN A 234 13.25 4.02 14.71
N VAL A 235 12.20 4.79 14.42
CA VAL A 235 11.91 5.36 13.10
C VAL A 235 11.75 6.86 13.27
N GLU A 236 12.43 7.67 12.46
CA GLU A 236 12.45 9.14 12.60
C GLU A 236 12.83 9.60 14.03
N GLY A 237 13.72 8.86 14.71
CA GLY A 237 14.13 9.14 16.09
C GLY A 237 13.03 8.93 17.15
N ARG A 238 11.96 8.21 16.80
CA ARG A 238 10.83 7.89 17.69
C ARG A 238 10.76 6.40 17.95
N SER A 239 10.30 6.03 19.15
CA SER A 239 10.14 4.62 19.53
C SER A 239 9.13 3.92 18.63
N LEU A 240 9.28 2.61 18.48
CA LEU A 240 8.36 1.77 17.72
C LEU A 240 6.90 1.92 18.19
N LEU A 241 6.66 1.97 19.51
CA LEU A 241 5.33 2.25 20.07
C LEU A 241 4.74 3.56 19.56
N ALA A 242 5.54 4.63 19.55
CA ALA A 242 5.09 5.92 19.05
C ALA A 242 4.70 5.81 17.58
N VAL A 243 5.50 5.14 16.75
CA VAL A 243 5.25 5.00 15.31
C VAL A 243 4.00 4.16 15.03
N VAL A 244 3.91 2.97 15.63
CA VAL A 244 2.79 2.04 15.41
C VAL A 244 1.46 2.65 15.80
N SER A 245 1.39 3.35 16.95
CA SER A 245 0.14 4.02 17.38
C SER A 245 -0.39 5.07 16.40
N ARG A 246 0.48 5.69 15.58
CA ARG A 246 0.05 6.61 14.50
C ARG A 246 -0.40 5.85 13.27
N LEU A 247 0.33 4.79 12.92
CA LEU A 247 0.01 3.92 11.80
C LEU A 247 -1.35 3.23 12.00
N ASP A 248 -1.65 2.79 13.22
CA ASP A 248 -2.97 2.30 13.64
C ASP A 248 -4.06 3.35 13.42
N ALA A 249 -3.83 4.58 13.86
CA ALA A 249 -4.82 5.64 13.75
C ALA A 249 -5.11 6.05 12.30
N ILE A 250 -4.07 6.18 11.45
CA ILE A 250 -4.29 6.44 10.02
C ILE A 250 -4.91 5.24 9.30
N MET A 251 -4.57 4.00 9.68
CA MET A 251 -5.26 2.79 9.20
C MET A 251 -6.74 2.81 9.54
N GLY A 252 -7.11 3.27 10.74
CA GLY A 252 -8.49 3.44 11.15
C GLY A 252 -9.29 4.39 10.25
N VAL A 253 -8.66 5.40 9.67
CA VAL A 253 -9.28 6.29 8.66
C VAL A 253 -9.30 5.62 7.29
N MET A 254 -8.17 5.06 6.86
CA MET A 254 -7.98 4.56 5.50
C MET A 254 -8.84 3.32 5.20
N LYS A 255 -9.13 2.48 6.20
CA LYS A 255 -9.89 1.23 6.01
C LYS A 255 -11.30 1.39 5.47
N SER A 256 -11.87 2.59 5.53
CA SER A 256 -13.26 2.89 5.18
C SER A 256 -13.40 4.27 4.53
N CYS A 257 -12.29 4.86 4.10
CA CYS A 257 -12.23 6.21 3.57
C CYS A 257 -13.08 6.35 2.28
N LYS A 258 -13.56 7.57 2.03
CA LYS A 258 -14.26 7.96 0.80
C LYS A 258 -13.94 9.42 0.47
N GLY A 259 -13.65 9.69 -0.79
CA GLY A 259 -13.35 11.02 -1.31
C GLY A 259 -12.22 11.70 -0.54
N LYS A 260 -12.54 12.84 0.06
CA LYS A 260 -11.58 13.66 0.81
C LYS A 260 -10.92 12.95 1.99
N THR A 261 -11.58 11.97 2.63
CA THR A 261 -10.97 11.26 3.76
C THR A 261 -9.87 10.30 3.31
N CYS A 262 -9.92 9.79 2.07
CA CYS A 262 -8.83 9.01 1.49
C CYS A 262 -7.63 9.88 1.14
N THR A 263 -7.87 11.10 0.67
CA THR A 263 -6.81 12.00 0.20
C THR A 263 -6.21 12.88 1.29
N ASN A 264 -6.92 13.07 2.42
CA ASN A 264 -6.47 13.89 3.56
C ASN A 264 -6.80 13.22 4.92
N PRO A 265 -6.30 12.00 5.18
CA PRO A 265 -6.68 11.26 6.39
C PRO A 265 -6.20 11.93 7.68
N TRP A 266 -5.10 12.69 7.64
CA TRP A 266 -4.62 13.44 8.79
C TRP A 266 -5.57 14.57 9.22
N GLU A 267 -6.29 15.20 8.28
CA GLU A 267 -7.30 16.21 8.62
C GLU A 267 -8.51 15.59 9.31
N VAL A 268 -8.79 14.30 9.09
CA VAL A 268 -9.83 13.56 9.82
C VAL A 268 -9.42 13.38 11.27
N LEU A 269 -8.17 12.98 11.53
CA LEU A 269 -7.63 12.79 12.88
C LEU A 269 -7.39 14.12 13.61
N HIS A 270 -7.00 15.16 12.88
CA HIS A 270 -6.66 16.50 13.38
C HIS A 270 -7.39 17.60 12.59
N PRO A 271 -8.68 17.86 12.85
CA PRO A 271 -9.49 18.84 12.11
C PRO A 271 -9.00 20.29 12.18
N LYS A 272 -8.10 20.60 13.13
CA LYS A 272 -7.45 21.91 13.25
C LYS A 272 -6.32 22.13 12.24
N GLY A 273 -5.91 21.09 11.51
CA GLY A 273 -4.91 21.17 10.43
C GLY A 273 -3.46 21.30 10.90
N ASP A 274 -3.17 20.98 12.16
CA ASP A 274 -1.82 21.05 12.75
C ASP A 274 -0.99 19.76 12.58
N VAL A 275 -1.60 18.74 11.98
CA VAL A 275 -0.96 17.50 11.52
C VAL A 275 -1.28 17.29 10.05
N LYS A 276 -0.24 17.25 9.20
CA LYS A 276 -0.38 17.05 7.75
C LYS A 276 0.25 15.76 7.25
N ASN A 277 1.10 15.15 8.07
CA ASN A 277 1.85 13.95 7.73
C ASN A 277 2.28 13.20 9.01
N LEU A 278 2.86 12.01 8.84
CA LEU A 278 3.35 11.18 9.93
C LEU A 278 4.38 11.91 10.80
N ARG A 279 5.29 12.71 10.21
CA ARG A 279 6.27 13.47 10.99
C ARG A 279 5.61 14.49 11.93
N ASP A 280 4.55 15.16 11.49
CA ASP A 280 3.77 16.04 12.37
C ASP A 280 3.05 15.25 13.47
N ALA A 281 2.45 14.10 13.11
CA ALA A 281 1.75 13.21 14.03
C ALA A 281 2.68 12.59 15.10
N LEU A 282 3.96 12.46 14.75
CA LEU A 282 4.99 11.96 15.65
C LEU A 282 5.38 12.98 16.73
N LYS A 283 4.94 14.24 16.73
CA LYS A 283 5.26 15.19 17.83
C LYS A 283 4.77 14.66 19.19
N THR A 284 5.60 14.80 20.24
CA THR A 284 5.37 14.21 21.58
C THR A 284 4.05 14.65 22.23
N ARG A 285 3.58 15.87 21.95
CA ARG A 285 2.28 16.37 22.44
C ARG A 285 1.10 15.46 22.08
N PHE A 286 1.21 14.67 21.01
CA PHE A 286 0.15 13.75 20.57
C PHE A 286 0.30 12.32 21.10
N ASP A 287 1.36 12.01 21.87
CA ASP A 287 1.67 10.64 22.31
C ASP A 287 0.50 9.99 23.07
N ALA A 288 -0.09 10.72 24.01
CA ALA A 288 -1.22 10.23 24.80
C ALA A 288 -2.44 9.91 23.93
N PHE A 289 -2.79 10.81 23.00
CA PHE A 289 -3.92 10.63 22.10
C PHE A 289 -3.78 9.37 21.24
N TYR A 290 -2.64 9.22 20.55
CA TYR A 290 -2.43 8.09 19.66
C TYR A 290 -2.34 6.76 20.43
N LEU A 291 -1.74 6.75 21.61
CA LEU A 291 -1.68 5.56 22.44
C LEU A 291 -3.08 5.13 22.89
N GLU A 292 -3.90 6.04 23.39
CA GLU A 292 -5.27 5.73 23.81
C GLU A 292 -6.15 5.32 22.61
N SER A 293 -5.99 5.99 21.47
CA SER A 293 -6.65 5.59 20.23
C SER A 293 -6.28 4.16 19.81
N ALA A 294 -5.01 3.79 19.88
CA ALA A 294 -4.58 2.46 19.46
C ALA A 294 -5.03 1.35 20.43
N LYS A 295 -5.17 1.65 21.73
CA LYS A 295 -5.74 0.71 22.71
C LYS A 295 -7.23 0.46 22.49
N GLY A 296 -7.99 1.49 22.16
CA GLY A 296 -9.45 1.42 22.08
C GLY A 296 -10.03 1.24 20.66
N ASN A 297 -9.25 1.56 19.63
CA ASN A 297 -9.76 1.78 18.28
C ASN A 297 -8.78 1.35 17.16
N SER A 298 -7.82 0.46 17.46
CA SER A 298 -6.96 -0.14 16.44
C SER A 298 -7.76 -0.99 15.46
N VAL A 299 -7.23 -1.16 14.25
CA VAL A 299 -7.84 -2.06 13.27
C VAL A 299 -7.62 -3.49 13.72
N SER A 300 -8.70 -4.24 13.83
CA SER A 300 -8.67 -5.66 14.18
C SER A 300 -9.82 -6.38 13.52
N PHE A 301 -9.74 -7.70 13.49
CA PHE A 301 -10.71 -8.59 12.87
C PHE A 301 -11.20 -9.62 13.89
N SER A 302 -12.51 -9.85 13.94
CA SER A 302 -13.12 -10.91 14.76
C SER A 302 -12.96 -12.30 14.11
N MET A 303 -12.79 -12.35 12.79
CA MET A 303 -12.53 -13.56 12.01
C MET A 303 -11.95 -13.26 10.63
N CYS A 304 -11.32 -14.26 10.03
CA CYS A 304 -10.90 -14.25 8.64
C CYS A 304 -12.08 -14.58 7.70
N ALA A 305 -12.87 -13.56 7.33
CA ALA A 305 -13.95 -13.71 6.36
C ALA A 305 -13.41 -13.92 4.93
N GLY A 306 -14.19 -14.64 4.10
CA GLY A 306 -13.88 -14.91 2.69
C GLY A 306 -14.05 -13.71 1.74
N GLY A 307 -14.37 -12.53 2.26
CA GLY A 307 -14.62 -11.30 1.51
C GLY A 307 -14.71 -10.10 2.45
N TYR A 308 -14.93 -8.91 1.89
CA TYR A 308 -15.11 -7.70 2.70
C TYR A 308 -16.42 -7.76 3.48
N LEU A 309 -16.33 -7.77 4.81
CA LEU A 309 -17.45 -7.68 5.74
C LEU A 309 -17.13 -6.65 6.82
N ALA A 310 -17.72 -5.45 6.74
CA ALA A 310 -17.49 -4.40 7.74
C ALA A 310 -17.85 -4.83 9.18
N SER A 311 -18.75 -5.81 9.33
CA SER A 311 -19.17 -6.34 10.64
C SER A 311 -18.11 -7.20 11.34
N VAL A 312 -17.09 -7.69 10.62
CA VAL A 312 -16.00 -8.46 11.22
C VAL A 312 -14.78 -7.61 11.55
N GLU A 313 -14.77 -6.34 11.15
CA GLU A 313 -13.73 -5.38 11.46
C GLU A 313 -14.06 -4.60 12.73
N SER A 314 -13.04 -4.11 13.43
CA SER A 314 -13.20 -3.16 14.53
C SER A 314 -13.92 -1.88 14.08
N SER A 315 -14.31 -1.05 15.05
CA SER A 315 -15.04 0.22 14.87
C SER A 315 -14.65 0.96 13.57
N GLN A 316 -15.64 1.25 12.74
CA GLN A 316 -15.44 1.95 11.47
C GLN A 316 -15.16 3.45 11.64
N GLN A 317 -15.28 3.97 12.86
CA GLN A 317 -15.12 5.38 13.19
C GLN A 317 -13.73 5.65 13.80
N PRO A 318 -12.93 6.56 13.23
CA PRO A 318 -11.63 6.91 13.78
C PRO A 318 -11.78 7.78 15.04
N SER A 319 -10.75 7.77 15.89
CA SER A 319 -10.63 8.69 17.02
C SER A 319 -10.19 10.07 16.52
N ILE A 320 -10.81 11.14 17.02
CA ILE A 320 -10.46 12.52 16.64
C ILE A 320 -9.78 13.24 17.79
N TYR A 321 -8.65 13.89 17.50
CA TYR A 321 -7.98 14.77 18.41
C TYR A 321 -8.70 16.12 18.49
N ALA A 322 -9.18 16.51 19.67
CA ALA A 322 -9.84 17.81 19.88
C ALA A 322 -8.89 18.84 20.51
N ARG A 323 -8.24 18.50 21.63
CA ARG A 323 -7.20 19.31 22.30
C ARG A 323 -6.40 18.43 23.27
N ASP A 324 -5.29 18.96 23.80
CA ASP A 324 -4.48 18.25 24.80
C ASP A 324 -5.36 17.79 25.98
N GLY A 325 -5.49 16.47 26.14
CA GLY A 325 -6.28 15.83 27.19
C GLY A 325 -7.79 15.67 26.92
N ASP A 326 -8.28 15.98 25.71
CA ASP A 326 -9.69 15.86 25.33
C ASP A 326 -9.80 15.38 23.87
N TRP A 327 -10.46 14.24 23.67
CA TRP A 327 -10.66 13.60 22.37
C TRP A 327 -11.99 12.86 22.33
N SER A 328 -12.57 12.74 21.13
CA SER A 328 -13.88 12.13 20.90
C SER A 328 -13.79 11.06 19.81
N ILE A 329 -14.58 10.00 19.93
CA ILE A 329 -14.87 9.09 18.81
C ILE A 329 -15.99 9.76 17.99
N LEU A 330 -15.87 9.83 16.66
CA LEU A 330 -17.00 10.22 15.81
C LEU A 330 -18.15 9.21 16.04
N THR A 331 -19.23 9.65 16.69
CA THR A 331 -20.50 8.92 16.70
C THR A 331 -21.28 9.22 15.44
#